data_AF-A0A067K524-F1
#
_entry.id   AF-A0A067K524-F1
#
_cell.length_a   1.000
_cell.length_b   1.000
_cell.length_c   1.000
_cell.angle_alpha   90.00
_cell.angle_beta   90.00
_cell.angle_gamma   90.00
#
_symmetry.space_group_name_H-M   'P 1'
#
loop_
_entity.id
_entity.type
_entity.pdbx_description
1 polymer ?
#
loop_
_entity_poly.entity_id
_entity_poly.type
_entity_poly.pdbx_seq_one_letter_code
_entity_poly.pdbx_strand_id
1 'polypeptide(L)'
;MEKAVISDLLEAFQPSKISKCVFSTIQPSPLPGTIEYLYLGAASFLEDVLDTACSFSFTLASESLLTLESMVTSIQTFLDKLESNGKSIWSQSTHGVLQILRRRLGTSAQKLLKHSWNGENLENGWKNKGEVVEKILCIYLENSESKSDLLDELACNVLPQVSSSRRMAEDHGFQTLCNETFVVWYHVLHEVNLATLNHLVKDVILRKSRADDQLETVEKQLVEIQRSVNALVSLVNICRTHDKVNVHAMAIKYGGKFVDSFLKVFDFLQAHFQTHNELVIQLVKELQKATRTIQTICSEAKGLKQVASTSKIPSTKRSIECFLFRVKALLHTTSNGCTFWMGNLKHKDLMGQVVSSQAYVDEQAEPANVDGDLAEVEDSAQPASAAGEHEDGE
;
A
#
# COMPACT_ATOMS: atom_id res chain seq x y z
N MET A 1 -40.95 8.98 -2.46
CA MET A 1 -41.14 7.74 -3.25
C MET A 1 -39.89 6.87 -3.14
N GLU A 2 -38.70 7.35 -3.51
CA GLU A 2 -37.44 6.59 -3.41
C GLU A 2 -37.13 6.04 -2.00
N LYS A 3 -37.31 6.85 -0.94
CA LYS A 3 -37.08 6.41 0.45
C LYS A 3 -38.03 5.27 0.87
N ALA A 4 -39.27 5.25 0.36
CA ALA A 4 -40.23 4.19 0.69
C ALA A 4 -39.80 2.86 0.05
N VAL A 5 -39.42 2.88 -1.23
CA VAL A 5 -38.96 1.67 -1.94
C VAL A 5 -37.72 1.05 -1.29
N ILE A 6 -36.76 1.86 -0.82
CA ILE A 6 -35.57 1.35 -0.11
C ILE A 6 -35.97 0.75 1.24
N SER A 7 -36.87 1.40 1.98
CA SER A 7 -37.39 0.85 3.24
C SER A 7 -38.11 -0.48 3.02
N ASP A 8 -38.98 -0.57 2.01
CA ASP A 8 -39.71 -1.79 1.66
C ASP A 8 -38.75 -2.93 1.27
N LEU A 9 -37.69 -2.62 0.51
CA LEU A 9 -36.65 -3.60 0.14
C LEU A 9 -35.88 -4.10 1.36
N LEU A 10 -35.42 -3.19 2.22
CA LEU A 10 -34.69 -3.58 3.44
C LEU A 10 -35.58 -4.36 4.42
N GLU A 11 -36.88 -4.05 4.45
CA GLU A 11 -37.88 -4.77 5.23
C GLU A 11 -38.06 -6.21 4.74
N ALA A 12 -38.06 -6.42 3.42
CA ALA A 12 -38.12 -7.76 2.83
C ALA A 12 -36.93 -8.67 3.20
N PHE A 13 -35.78 -8.09 3.52
CA PHE A 13 -34.57 -8.81 3.94
C PHE A 13 -34.41 -8.90 5.47
N GLN A 14 -35.41 -8.52 6.27
CA GLN A 14 -35.31 -8.67 7.72
C GLN A 14 -35.36 -10.15 8.12
N PRO A 15 -34.39 -10.64 8.91
CA PRO A 15 -34.43 -12.01 9.38
C PRO A 15 -35.53 -12.18 10.44
N SER A 16 -36.07 -13.40 10.52
CA SER A 16 -37.18 -13.75 11.43
C SER A 16 -36.83 -13.59 12.91
N LYS A 17 -35.53 -13.59 13.25
CA LYS A 17 -34.99 -13.26 14.58
C LYS A 17 -33.70 -12.46 14.43
N ILE A 18 -33.72 -11.16 14.70
CA ILE A 18 -32.49 -10.37 14.83
C ILE A 18 -31.92 -10.57 16.24
N SER A 19 -30.68 -11.05 16.33
CA SER A 19 -29.99 -11.20 17.61
C SER A 19 -29.84 -9.84 18.29
N LYS A 20 -30.26 -9.72 19.57
CA LYS A 20 -30.08 -8.51 20.37
C LYS A 20 -28.61 -8.08 20.49
N CYS A 21 -27.67 -9.00 20.25
CA CYS A 21 -26.24 -8.72 20.25
C CYS A 21 -25.83 -7.73 19.14
N VAL A 22 -26.54 -7.74 17.99
CA VAL A 22 -26.27 -6.85 16.84
C VAL A 22 -26.42 -5.36 17.21
N PHE A 23 -27.27 -5.06 18.19
CA PHE A 23 -27.57 -3.69 18.61
C PHE A 23 -26.85 -3.28 19.91
N SER A 24 -26.11 -4.18 20.54
CA SER A 24 -25.51 -3.95 21.86
C SER A 24 -24.47 -2.83 21.88
N THR A 25 -23.87 -2.53 20.74
CA THR A 25 -22.86 -1.48 20.54
C THR A 25 -23.45 -0.10 20.21
N ILE A 26 -24.77 0.02 20.02
CA ILE A 26 -25.43 1.29 19.67
C ILE A 26 -26.27 1.78 20.85
N GLN A 27 -26.02 3.01 21.30
CA GLN A 27 -26.83 3.69 22.31
C GLN A 27 -27.39 5.00 21.76
N PRO A 28 -28.73 5.21 21.76
CA PRO A 28 -29.78 4.23 22.05
C PRO A 28 -29.92 3.17 20.94
N SER A 29 -30.37 1.97 21.29
CA SER A 29 -30.59 0.88 20.32
C SER A 29 -31.63 1.30 19.27
N PRO A 30 -31.41 1.03 17.97
CA PRO A 30 -32.38 1.32 16.93
C PRO A 30 -33.72 0.64 17.21
N LEU A 31 -34.82 1.40 17.10
CA LEU A 31 -36.17 0.87 17.27
C LEU A 31 -36.60 0.08 16.02
N PRO A 32 -37.38 -1.00 16.15
CA PRO A 32 -37.96 -1.70 15.00
C PRO A 32 -38.70 -0.72 14.07
N GLY A 33 -38.49 -0.88 12.75
CA GLY A 33 -39.07 -0.01 11.73
C GLY A 33 -38.28 1.30 11.46
N THR A 34 -37.22 1.57 12.21
CA THR A 34 -36.28 2.66 11.87
C THR A 34 -35.38 2.26 10.71
N ILE A 35 -34.87 3.24 9.95
CA ILE A 35 -34.02 2.95 8.79
C ILE A 35 -32.72 2.26 9.22
N GLU A 36 -32.19 2.65 10.38
CA GLU A 36 -31.02 2.08 11.04
C GLU A 36 -31.23 0.59 11.37
N TYR A 37 -32.39 0.26 11.95
CA TYR A 37 -32.76 -1.12 12.23
C TYR A 37 -32.84 -1.96 10.95
N LEU A 38 -33.48 -1.41 9.92
CA LEU A 38 -33.65 -2.08 8.64
C LEU A 38 -32.30 -2.40 7.97
N TYR A 39 -31.36 -1.45 7.95
CA TYR A 39 -30.01 -1.69 7.41
C TYR A 39 -29.25 -2.78 8.19
N LEU A 40 -29.32 -2.76 9.52
CA LEU A 40 -28.63 -3.76 10.35
C LEU A 40 -29.20 -5.16 10.17
N GLY A 41 -30.53 -5.27 10.08
CA GLY A 41 -31.22 -6.54 9.85
C GLY A 41 -30.89 -7.13 8.48
N ALA A 42 -30.97 -6.32 7.42
CA ALA A 42 -30.64 -6.76 6.06
C ALA A 42 -29.14 -7.12 5.92
N ALA A 43 -28.25 -6.39 6.61
CA ALA A 43 -26.83 -6.77 6.68
C ALA A 43 -26.61 -8.13 7.38
N SER A 44 -27.36 -8.43 8.45
CA SER A 44 -27.32 -9.76 9.10
C SER A 44 -27.80 -10.86 8.18
N PHE A 45 -28.88 -10.64 7.44
CA PHE A 45 -29.35 -11.60 6.46
C PHE A 45 -28.28 -11.90 5.39
N LEU A 46 -27.65 -10.86 4.83
CA LEU A 46 -26.60 -11.05 3.81
C LEU A 46 -25.36 -11.75 4.36
N GLU A 47 -24.98 -11.48 5.61
CA GLU A 47 -23.90 -12.21 6.28
C GLU A 47 -24.24 -13.68 6.48
N ASP A 48 -25.47 -14.01 6.88
CA ASP A 48 -25.92 -15.40 7.01
C ASP A 48 -25.88 -16.14 5.66
N VAL A 49 -26.26 -15.45 4.57
CA VAL A 49 -26.16 -15.97 3.20
C VAL A 49 -24.69 -16.17 2.82
N LEU A 50 -23.83 -15.19 3.07
CA LEU A 50 -22.39 -15.27 2.81
C LEU A 50 -21.76 -16.45 3.55
N ASP A 51 -22.07 -16.60 4.84
CA ASP A 51 -21.55 -17.64 5.71
C ASP A 51 -21.95 -19.03 5.25
N THR A 52 -23.20 -19.17 4.82
CA THR A 52 -23.70 -20.42 4.24
C THR A 52 -23.03 -20.68 2.90
N ALA A 53 -22.91 -19.65 2.05
CA ALA A 53 -22.32 -19.73 0.71
C ALA A 53 -20.84 -20.12 0.73
N CYS A 54 -20.06 -19.72 1.74
CA CYS A 54 -18.67 -20.15 1.90
C CYS A 54 -18.52 -21.68 1.83
N SER A 55 -19.52 -22.43 2.30
CA SER A 55 -19.46 -23.89 2.30
C SER A 55 -19.65 -24.55 0.93
N PHE A 56 -20.14 -23.83 -0.09
CA PHE A 56 -20.48 -24.43 -1.39
C PHE A 56 -20.28 -23.56 -2.64
N SER A 57 -20.10 -22.23 -2.54
CA SER A 57 -19.99 -21.34 -3.70
C SER A 57 -19.24 -20.04 -3.40
N PHE A 58 -18.04 -19.91 -3.98
CA PHE A 58 -17.28 -18.65 -3.96
C PHE A 58 -18.08 -17.50 -4.58
N THR A 59 -18.72 -17.74 -5.72
CA THR A 59 -19.45 -16.72 -6.46
C THR A 59 -20.58 -16.14 -5.62
N LEU A 60 -21.44 -16.99 -5.04
CA LEU A 60 -22.53 -16.53 -4.19
C LEU A 60 -22.03 -15.79 -2.95
N ALA A 61 -20.96 -16.28 -2.32
CA ALA A 61 -20.36 -15.62 -1.17
C ALA A 61 -19.82 -14.22 -1.53
N SER A 62 -19.14 -14.11 -2.67
CA SER A 62 -18.65 -12.81 -3.17
C SER A 62 -19.77 -11.84 -3.55
N GLU A 63 -20.82 -12.30 -4.22
CA GLU A 63 -21.98 -11.45 -4.57
C GLU A 63 -22.73 -10.97 -3.32
N SER A 64 -22.79 -11.81 -2.28
CA SER A 64 -23.36 -11.42 -0.98
C SER A 64 -22.53 -10.30 -0.33
N LEU A 65 -21.20 -10.36 -0.42
CA LEU A 65 -20.31 -9.29 0.05
C LEU A 65 -20.49 -7.99 -0.76
N LEU A 66 -20.53 -8.08 -2.09
CA LEU A 66 -20.69 -6.89 -2.95
C LEU A 66 -22.08 -6.25 -2.78
N THR A 67 -23.10 -7.05 -2.49
CA THR A 67 -24.43 -6.55 -2.12
C THR A 67 -24.38 -5.83 -0.78
N LEU A 68 -23.67 -6.40 0.21
CA LEU A 68 -23.45 -5.75 1.50
C LEU A 68 -22.70 -4.42 1.34
N GLU A 69 -21.66 -4.36 0.51
CA GLU A 69 -20.93 -3.13 0.17
C GLU A 69 -21.89 -2.07 -0.41
N SER A 70 -22.71 -2.45 -1.39
CA SER A 70 -23.69 -1.56 -2.01
C SER A 70 -24.67 -0.97 -0.98
N MET A 71 -25.07 -1.76 0.01
CA MET A 71 -25.90 -1.28 1.12
C MET A 71 -25.15 -0.30 2.04
N VAL A 72 -23.88 -0.55 2.35
CA VAL A 72 -23.06 0.38 3.14
C VAL A 72 -22.87 1.71 2.39
N THR A 73 -22.65 1.66 1.08
CA THR A 73 -22.55 2.86 0.23
C THR A 73 -23.88 3.61 0.15
N SER A 74 -25.03 2.91 0.14
CA SER A 74 -26.34 3.56 0.08
C SER A 74 -26.66 4.33 1.37
N ILE A 75 -26.34 3.79 2.54
CA ILE A 75 -26.51 4.52 3.81
C ILE A 75 -25.54 5.70 3.92
N GLN A 76 -24.29 5.58 3.47
CA GLN A 76 -23.35 6.72 3.38
C GLN A 76 -23.91 7.82 2.47
N THR A 77 -24.38 7.48 1.28
CA THR A 77 -24.94 8.45 0.33
C THR A 77 -26.18 9.13 0.89
N PHE A 78 -26.99 8.39 1.64
CA PHE A 78 -28.16 8.94 2.33
C PHE A 78 -27.77 9.94 3.42
N LEU A 79 -26.71 9.66 4.18
CA LEU A 79 -26.14 10.56 5.18
C LEU A 79 -25.61 11.85 4.55
N ASP A 80 -24.81 11.75 3.49
CA ASP A 80 -24.23 12.92 2.80
C ASP A 80 -25.33 13.88 2.29
N LYS A 81 -26.43 13.32 1.78
CA LYS A 81 -27.61 14.10 1.34
C LYS A 81 -28.37 14.76 2.49
N LEU A 82 -28.36 14.15 3.68
CA LEU A 82 -29.01 14.73 4.87
C LEU A 82 -28.21 15.89 5.45
N GLU A 83 -26.88 15.77 5.49
CA GLU A 83 -25.98 16.82 5.95
C GLU A 83 -26.05 18.06 5.06
N SER A 84 -26.10 17.88 3.74
CA SER A 84 -26.31 18.97 2.78
C SER A 84 -27.64 19.72 2.95
N ASN A 85 -28.64 19.11 3.59
CA ASN A 85 -29.98 19.68 3.78
C ASN A 85 -30.20 20.30 5.17
N GLY A 86 -29.15 20.43 6.00
CA GLY A 86 -29.21 21.16 7.28
C GLY A 86 -29.98 20.46 8.42
N LYS A 87 -30.32 19.17 8.29
CA LYS A 87 -31.03 18.41 9.35
C LYS A 87 -30.04 17.71 10.28
N SER A 88 -29.45 18.44 11.22
CA SER A 88 -28.36 17.99 12.10
C SER A 88 -28.71 16.92 13.16
N ILE A 89 -30.00 16.66 13.41
CA ILE A 89 -30.46 15.90 14.59
C ILE A 89 -30.42 14.36 14.38
N TRP A 90 -30.42 13.87 13.12
CA TRP A 90 -30.37 12.42 12.81
C TRP A 90 -28.94 11.84 12.74
N SER A 91 -27.92 12.63 13.07
CA SER A 91 -26.53 12.40 12.67
C SER A 91 -25.79 11.34 13.50
N GLN A 92 -25.99 11.26 14.82
CA GLN A 92 -25.09 10.47 15.68
C GLN A 92 -25.39 8.96 15.69
N SER A 93 -26.68 8.58 15.75
CA SER A 93 -27.08 7.17 15.72
C SER A 93 -26.80 6.54 14.36
N THR A 94 -27.16 7.23 13.28
CA THR A 94 -26.95 6.78 11.89
C THR A 94 -25.47 6.68 11.54
N HIS A 95 -24.63 7.61 12.01
CA HIS A 95 -23.18 7.49 11.86
C HIS A 95 -22.62 6.30 12.64
N GLY A 96 -23.14 6.01 13.85
CA GLY A 96 -22.80 4.80 14.59
C GLY A 96 -23.14 3.51 13.83
N VAL A 97 -24.31 3.46 13.20
CA VAL A 97 -24.76 2.33 12.37
C VAL A 97 -23.85 2.14 11.16
N LEU A 98 -23.52 3.22 10.44
CA LEU A 98 -22.59 3.18 9.31
C LEU A 98 -21.23 2.59 9.73
N GLN A 99 -20.67 3.00 10.85
CA GLN A 99 -19.38 2.47 11.33
C GLN A 99 -19.45 0.98 11.66
N ILE A 100 -20.57 0.53 12.24
CA ILE A 100 -20.81 -0.91 12.51
C ILE A 100 -20.91 -1.68 11.20
N LEU A 101 -21.66 -1.17 10.23
CA LEU A 101 -21.80 -1.78 8.91
C LEU A 101 -20.46 -1.87 8.18
N ARG A 102 -19.62 -0.82 8.25
CA ARG A 102 -18.25 -0.86 7.70
C ARG A 102 -17.41 -1.93 8.37
N ARG A 103 -17.36 -1.98 9.71
CA ARG A 103 -16.61 -3.01 10.44
C ARG A 103 -17.05 -4.42 10.06
N ARG A 104 -18.37 -4.63 9.97
CA ARG A 104 -18.99 -5.89 9.54
C ARG A 104 -18.58 -6.26 8.12
N LEU A 105 -18.68 -5.32 7.18
CA LEU A 105 -18.25 -5.48 5.80
C LEU A 105 -16.77 -5.86 5.69
N GLY A 106 -15.89 -5.17 6.43
CA GLY A 106 -14.45 -5.48 6.49
C GLY A 106 -14.17 -6.88 7.05
N THR A 107 -14.92 -7.30 8.07
CA THR A 107 -14.80 -8.63 8.68
C THR A 107 -15.25 -9.74 7.71
N SER A 108 -16.35 -9.51 6.99
CA SER A 108 -16.85 -10.42 5.95
C SER A 108 -15.87 -10.52 4.77
N ALA A 109 -15.28 -9.41 4.34
CA ALA A 109 -14.25 -9.42 3.31
C ALA A 109 -13.00 -10.19 3.76
N GLN A 110 -12.52 -9.95 4.98
CA GLN A 110 -11.42 -10.72 5.57
C GLN A 110 -11.74 -12.21 5.59
N LYS A 111 -12.96 -12.59 6.01
CA LYS A 111 -13.40 -13.99 6.05
C LYS A 111 -13.27 -14.66 4.68
N LEU A 112 -13.74 -14.01 3.60
CA LEU A 112 -13.61 -14.56 2.24
C LEU A 112 -12.15 -14.70 1.80
N LEU A 113 -11.29 -13.72 2.12
CA LEU A 113 -9.88 -13.76 1.76
C LEU A 113 -9.10 -14.87 2.49
N LYS A 114 -9.52 -15.20 3.72
CA LYS A 114 -8.94 -16.26 4.55
C LYS A 114 -9.56 -17.64 4.33
N HIS A 115 -10.74 -17.72 3.72
CA HIS A 115 -11.49 -18.97 3.60
C HIS A 115 -10.80 -19.97 2.66
N SER A 116 -10.72 -21.24 3.09
CA SER A 116 -10.13 -22.33 2.29
C SER A 116 -11.11 -22.79 1.21
N TRP A 117 -10.99 -22.23 0.02
CA TRP A 117 -11.77 -22.64 -1.15
C TRP A 117 -11.23 -23.96 -1.71
N ASN A 118 -11.95 -25.05 -1.49
CA ASN A 118 -11.69 -26.33 -2.15
C ASN A 118 -12.10 -26.27 -3.63
N GLY A 119 -11.58 -27.19 -4.45
CA GLY A 119 -11.83 -27.19 -5.90
C GLY A 119 -13.31 -27.36 -6.29
N GLU A 120 -14.13 -27.94 -5.41
CA GLU A 120 -15.57 -28.12 -5.60
C GLU A 120 -16.35 -26.81 -5.40
N ASN A 121 -16.00 -25.99 -4.40
CA ASN A 121 -16.67 -24.71 -4.13
C ASN A 121 -16.18 -23.58 -5.06
N LEU A 122 -15.12 -23.85 -5.83
CA LEU A 122 -14.45 -22.89 -6.71
C LEU A 122 -14.62 -23.31 -8.17
N GLU A 123 -15.80 -23.01 -8.74
CA GLU A 123 -16.13 -23.35 -10.13
C GLU A 123 -15.06 -22.82 -11.11
N ASN A 124 -14.38 -23.69 -11.86
CA ASN A 124 -13.27 -23.35 -12.77
C ASN A 124 -11.98 -22.82 -12.11
N GLY A 125 -11.77 -23.04 -10.81
CA GLY A 125 -10.57 -22.60 -10.09
C GLY A 125 -10.43 -21.08 -10.02
N TRP A 126 -9.23 -20.53 -9.82
CA TRP A 126 -9.00 -19.07 -9.74
C TRP A 126 -9.10 -18.32 -11.07
N LYS A 127 -9.33 -19.03 -12.18
CA LYS A 127 -9.44 -18.43 -13.51
C LYS A 127 -10.64 -17.47 -13.55
N ASN A 128 -10.42 -16.27 -14.09
CA ASN A 128 -11.42 -15.19 -14.20
C ASN A 128 -11.97 -14.65 -12.86
N LYS A 129 -11.37 -15.01 -11.72
CA LYS A 129 -11.79 -14.51 -10.39
C LYS A 129 -10.94 -13.33 -9.89
N GLY A 130 -9.94 -12.92 -10.67
CA GLY A 130 -9.01 -11.85 -10.30
C GLY A 130 -9.72 -10.54 -9.94
N GLU A 131 -10.67 -10.10 -10.76
CA GLU A 131 -11.43 -8.86 -10.52
C GLU A 131 -12.28 -8.94 -9.24
N VAL A 132 -12.82 -10.11 -8.93
CA VAL A 132 -13.60 -10.31 -7.70
C VAL A 132 -12.68 -10.28 -6.48
N VAL A 133 -11.53 -10.95 -6.54
CA VAL A 133 -10.52 -10.91 -5.46
C VAL A 133 -9.99 -9.50 -5.24
N GLU A 134 -9.75 -8.75 -6.33
CA GLU A 134 -9.39 -7.33 -6.28
C GLU A 134 -10.41 -6.52 -5.48
N LYS A 135 -11.71 -6.64 -5.82
CA LYS A 135 -12.78 -5.96 -5.09
C LYS A 135 -12.83 -6.35 -3.62
N ILE A 136 -12.78 -7.64 -3.30
CA ILE A 136 -12.80 -8.12 -1.91
C ILE A 136 -11.62 -7.53 -1.12
N LEU A 137 -10.42 -7.49 -1.72
CA LEU A 137 -9.23 -6.95 -1.08
C LEU A 137 -9.32 -5.43 -0.86
N CYS A 138 -9.87 -4.67 -1.82
CA CYS A 138 -10.17 -3.25 -1.64
C CYS A 138 -11.16 -3.03 -0.51
N ILE A 139 -12.26 -3.79 -0.46
CA ILE A 139 -13.26 -3.71 0.62
C ILE A 139 -12.59 -3.98 1.97
N TYR A 140 -11.72 -5.00 2.07
CA TYR A 140 -11.02 -5.31 3.31
C TYR A 140 -10.13 -4.16 3.79
N LEU A 141 -9.33 -3.58 2.89
CA LEU A 141 -8.44 -2.46 3.19
C LEU A 141 -9.20 -1.19 3.57
N GLU A 142 -10.29 -0.87 2.87
CA GLU A 142 -11.07 0.34 3.06
C GLU A 142 -11.89 0.36 4.35
N ASN A 143 -12.29 -0.82 4.84
CA ASN A 143 -13.14 -0.98 6.02
C ASN A 143 -12.39 -1.45 7.27
N SER A 144 -11.05 -1.37 7.25
CA SER A 144 -10.19 -1.64 8.41
C SER A 144 -10.14 -0.46 9.38
N GLU A 145 -9.85 -0.72 10.66
CA GLU A 145 -9.74 0.34 11.67
C GLU A 145 -8.58 1.29 11.37
N SER A 146 -7.48 0.74 10.85
CA SER A 146 -6.34 1.49 10.34
C SER A 146 -5.88 0.91 9.01
N LYS A 147 -6.22 1.62 7.93
CA LYS A 147 -5.85 1.25 6.55
C LYS A 147 -4.35 1.14 6.37
N SER A 148 -3.60 2.06 6.98
CA SER A 148 -2.15 2.11 6.83
C SER A 148 -1.46 0.96 7.59
N ASP A 149 -1.91 0.62 8.79
CA ASP A 149 -1.41 -0.54 9.54
C ASP A 149 -1.70 -1.85 8.82
N LEU A 150 -2.94 -2.05 8.34
CA LEU A 150 -3.28 -3.26 7.59
C LEU A 150 -2.49 -3.36 6.28
N LEU A 151 -2.33 -2.25 5.56
CA LEU A 151 -1.53 -2.20 4.35
C LEU A 151 -0.07 -2.58 4.61
N ASP A 152 0.51 -2.08 5.69
CA ASP A 152 1.88 -2.43 6.10
C ASP A 152 1.98 -3.91 6.47
N GLU A 153 1.05 -4.45 7.25
CA GLU A 153 1.00 -5.88 7.56
C GLU A 153 0.94 -6.73 6.29
N LEU A 154 0.04 -6.41 5.37
CA LEU A 154 -0.12 -7.17 4.13
C LEU A 154 1.13 -7.06 3.23
N ALA A 155 1.71 -5.87 3.12
CA ALA A 155 2.86 -5.63 2.24
C ALA A 155 4.19 -6.16 2.82
N CYS A 156 4.40 -6.03 4.13
CA CYS A 156 5.67 -6.33 4.80
C CYS A 156 5.73 -7.76 5.33
N ASN A 157 4.60 -8.32 5.78
CA ASN A 157 4.59 -9.62 6.44
C ASN A 157 3.87 -10.69 5.63
N VAL A 158 2.72 -10.40 5.01
CA VAL A 158 1.91 -11.44 4.33
C VAL A 158 2.41 -11.72 2.92
N LEU A 159 2.47 -10.70 2.07
CA LEU A 159 2.80 -10.88 0.66
C LEU A 159 4.20 -11.47 0.40
N PRO A 160 5.25 -11.10 1.17
CA PRO A 160 6.59 -11.67 0.98
C PRO A 160 6.70 -13.16 1.33
N GLN A 161 5.75 -13.73 2.07
CA GLN A 161 5.73 -15.17 2.37
C GLN A 161 5.40 -16.01 1.14
N VAL A 162 4.85 -15.40 0.08
CA VAL A 162 4.48 -16.12 -1.13
C VAL A 162 5.71 -16.37 -2.00
N SER A 163 6.14 -17.61 -2.05
CA SER A 163 7.26 -18.03 -2.89
C SER A 163 6.86 -18.07 -4.37
N SER A 164 7.79 -17.72 -5.25
CA SER A 164 7.65 -17.98 -6.69
C SER A 164 7.69 -19.48 -7.03
N SER A 165 8.17 -20.31 -6.10
CA SER A 165 8.32 -21.77 -6.24
C SER A 165 7.22 -22.52 -5.47
N ARG A 166 6.47 -23.42 -6.14
CA ARG A 166 5.32 -24.20 -5.64
C ARG A 166 5.61 -25.16 -4.46
N ARG A 167 6.70 -25.02 -3.72
CA ARG A 167 7.26 -26.16 -2.97
C ARG A 167 6.62 -26.44 -1.61
N MET A 168 5.82 -25.56 -1.00
CA MET A 168 5.09 -25.89 0.23
C MET A 168 3.76 -25.12 0.33
N ALA A 169 2.83 -25.64 1.12
CA ALA A 169 1.64 -24.89 1.55
C ALA A 169 2.12 -23.79 2.52
N GLU A 170 2.00 -22.54 2.09
CA GLU A 170 2.42 -21.38 2.88
C GLU A 170 1.25 -20.98 3.79
N ASP A 171 1.44 -21.11 5.11
CA ASP A 171 0.43 -20.72 6.10
C ASP A 171 0.55 -19.23 6.44
N HIS A 172 0.32 -18.37 5.44
CA HIS A 172 0.26 -16.91 5.60
C HIS A 172 -1.16 -16.44 6.01
N GLY A 173 -2.07 -17.36 6.32
CA GLY A 173 -3.42 -17.07 6.81
C GLY A 173 -4.43 -16.54 5.78
N PHE A 174 -4.06 -16.38 4.50
CA PHE A 174 -4.92 -15.85 3.43
C PHE A 174 -5.02 -16.81 2.25
N GLN A 175 -5.97 -17.74 2.27
CA GLN A 175 -6.08 -18.81 1.25
C GLN A 175 -6.34 -18.31 -0.18
N THR A 176 -6.87 -17.09 -0.33
CA THR A 176 -7.05 -16.45 -1.64
C THR A 176 -5.78 -15.83 -2.20
N LEU A 177 -4.71 -15.71 -1.42
CA LEU A 177 -3.39 -15.30 -1.88
C LEU A 177 -2.63 -16.54 -2.33
N CYS A 178 -2.57 -16.77 -3.64
CA CYS A 178 -1.90 -17.90 -4.25
C CYS A 178 -1.17 -17.45 -5.53
N ASN A 179 -0.44 -18.35 -6.18
CA ASN A 179 0.34 -18.01 -7.36
C ASN A 179 -0.49 -17.37 -8.50
N GLU A 180 -1.76 -17.79 -8.65
CA GLU A 180 -2.71 -17.31 -9.65
C GLU A 180 -3.24 -15.90 -9.34
N THR A 181 -3.47 -15.58 -8.06
CA THR A 181 -4.02 -14.30 -7.61
C THR A 181 -2.95 -13.33 -7.13
N PHE A 182 -1.69 -13.76 -7.02
CA PHE A 182 -0.57 -12.97 -6.51
C PHE A 182 -0.43 -11.61 -7.21
N VAL A 183 -0.54 -11.58 -8.53
CA VAL A 183 -0.41 -10.35 -9.32
C VAL A 183 -1.53 -9.36 -8.98
N VAL A 184 -2.73 -9.86 -8.68
CA VAL A 184 -3.87 -9.03 -8.25
C VAL A 184 -3.62 -8.43 -6.88
N TRP A 185 -3.17 -9.25 -5.91
CA TRP A 185 -2.80 -8.75 -4.59
C TRP A 185 -1.69 -7.69 -4.67
N TYR A 186 -0.63 -7.99 -5.41
CA TYR A 186 0.48 -7.07 -5.63
C TYR A 186 0.03 -5.73 -6.25
N HIS A 187 -0.87 -5.79 -7.23
CA HIS A 187 -1.47 -4.60 -7.85
C HIS A 187 -2.21 -3.74 -6.84
N VAL A 188 -3.14 -4.35 -6.09
CA VAL A 188 -3.99 -3.63 -5.13
C VAL A 188 -3.16 -2.98 -4.03
N LEU A 189 -2.17 -3.68 -3.48
CA LEU A 189 -1.32 -3.10 -2.43
C LEU A 189 -0.52 -1.89 -2.94
N HIS A 190 0.00 -1.93 -4.17
CA HIS A 190 0.65 -0.77 -4.79
C HIS A 190 -0.32 0.40 -4.99
N GLU A 191 -1.53 0.12 -5.48
CA GLU A 191 -2.54 1.13 -5.76
C GLU A 191 -3.04 1.80 -4.48
N VAL A 192 -3.39 1.01 -3.46
CA VAL A 192 -3.87 1.49 -2.17
C VAL A 192 -2.77 2.24 -1.42
N ASN A 193 -1.50 1.80 -1.51
CA ASN A 193 -0.39 2.54 -0.91
C ASN A 193 -0.21 3.91 -1.57
N LEU A 194 -0.25 3.96 -2.91
CA LEU A 194 -0.15 5.23 -3.64
C LEU A 194 -1.33 6.17 -3.31
N ALA A 195 -2.54 5.64 -3.19
CA ALA A 195 -3.71 6.41 -2.79
C ALA A 195 -3.57 6.96 -1.37
N THR A 196 -3.08 6.14 -0.44
CA THR A 196 -2.80 6.54 0.95
C THR A 196 -1.76 7.66 1.02
N LEU A 197 -0.63 7.53 0.30
CA LEU A 197 0.36 8.60 0.23
C LEU A 197 -0.22 9.89 -0.36
N ASN A 198 -1.02 9.79 -1.43
CA ASN A 198 -1.65 10.97 -2.04
C ASN A 198 -2.63 11.67 -1.10
N HIS A 199 -3.31 10.93 -0.22
CA HIS A 199 -4.14 11.49 0.83
C HIS A 199 -3.27 12.24 1.85
N LEU A 200 -2.20 11.61 2.35
CA LEU A 200 -1.25 12.23 3.28
C LEU A 200 -0.63 13.51 2.71
N VAL A 201 -0.26 13.51 1.42
CA VAL A 201 0.24 14.69 0.70
C VAL A 201 -0.78 15.83 0.75
N LYS A 202 -2.06 15.55 0.46
CA LYS A 202 -3.12 16.56 0.52
C LYS A 202 -3.29 17.10 1.94
N ASP A 203 -3.31 16.23 2.94
CA ASP A 203 -3.45 16.63 4.34
C ASP A 203 -2.32 17.54 4.80
N VAL A 204 -1.08 17.19 4.46
CA VAL A 204 0.11 17.98 4.79
C VAL A 204 0.08 19.35 4.10
N ILE A 205 -0.27 19.39 2.80
CA ILE A 205 -0.34 20.65 2.04
C ILE A 205 -1.45 21.56 2.58
N LEU A 206 -2.63 21.02 2.87
CA LEU A 206 -3.77 21.78 3.40
C LEU A 206 -3.51 22.34 4.81
N ARG A 207 -2.79 21.58 5.66
CA ARG A 207 -2.54 21.97 7.05
C ARG A 207 -1.44 23.01 7.23
N LYS A 208 -0.64 23.30 6.21
CA LYS A 208 0.32 24.43 6.19
C LYS A 208 -0.34 25.79 6.56
N SER A 209 -1.67 25.88 6.57
CA SER A 209 -2.47 27.08 6.85
C SER A 209 -3.00 27.24 8.30
N ARG A 210 -2.81 26.30 9.25
CA ARG A 210 -3.42 26.40 10.61
C ARG A 210 -2.39 26.18 11.72
N ALA A 211 -2.19 27.18 12.58
CA ALA A 211 -0.97 27.37 13.37
C ALA A 211 -0.90 26.72 14.78
N ASP A 212 -1.91 26.01 15.30
CA ASP A 212 -2.06 25.96 16.77
C ASP A 212 -2.21 24.56 17.44
N ASP A 213 -1.74 23.45 16.84
CA ASP A 213 -1.70 22.14 17.56
C ASP A 213 -0.70 21.12 16.93
N GLN A 214 0.55 21.57 16.68
CA GLN A 214 1.36 21.03 15.59
C GLN A 214 2.32 19.86 15.91
N LEU A 215 2.90 19.73 17.11
CA LEU A 215 4.04 18.81 17.30
C LEU A 215 3.65 17.32 17.26
N GLU A 216 2.70 16.89 18.10
CA GLU A 216 2.21 15.50 18.14
C GLU A 216 1.53 15.10 16.81
N THR A 217 0.91 16.08 16.15
CA THR A 217 0.31 15.92 14.82
C THR A 217 1.34 15.68 13.73
N VAL A 218 2.49 16.37 13.77
CA VAL A 218 3.58 16.24 12.77
C VAL A 218 4.27 14.89 12.91
N GLU A 219 4.57 14.46 14.13
CA GLU A 219 5.18 13.15 14.36
C GLU A 219 4.28 12.02 13.84
N LYS A 220 2.97 12.09 14.13
CA LYS A 220 1.99 11.14 13.57
C LYS A 220 2.01 11.14 12.05
N GLN A 221 2.06 12.31 11.39
CA GLN A 221 2.14 12.38 9.93
C GLN A 221 3.43 11.76 9.38
N LEU A 222 4.58 12.02 10.02
CA LEU A 222 5.85 11.42 9.63
C LEU A 222 5.82 9.90 9.76
N VAL A 223 5.22 9.36 10.83
CA VAL A 223 5.03 7.92 11.04
C VAL A 223 4.14 7.32 9.95
N GLU A 224 3.03 7.98 9.57
CA GLU A 224 2.17 7.50 8.47
C GLU A 224 2.91 7.50 7.12
N ILE A 225 3.72 8.52 6.83
CA ILE A 225 4.52 8.57 5.60
C ILE A 225 5.59 7.47 5.64
N GLN A 226 6.26 7.27 6.77
CA GLN A 226 7.25 6.19 6.96
C GLN A 226 6.62 4.82 6.70
N ARG A 227 5.41 4.57 7.22
CA ARG A 227 4.69 3.32 6.99
C ARG A 227 4.40 3.11 5.50
N SER A 228 3.95 4.15 4.81
CA SER A 228 3.74 4.10 3.35
C SER A 228 5.04 3.83 2.57
N VAL A 229 6.18 4.38 3.02
CA VAL A 229 7.51 4.11 2.46
C VAL A 229 7.92 2.66 2.70
N ASN A 230 7.75 2.12 3.92
CA ASN A 230 8.06 0.73 4.25
C ASN A 230 7.27 -0.25 3.39
N ALA A 231 5.97 -0.01 3.23
CA ALA A 231 5.13 -0.80 2.33
C ALA A 231 5.66 -0.80 0.89
N LEU A 232 6.04 0.38 0.34
CA LEU A 232 6.66 0.44 -0.98
C LEU A 232 7.97 -0.36 -1.05
N VAL A 233 8.85 -0.19 -0.05
CA VAL A 233 10.14 -0.87 0.01
C VAL A 233 9.93 -2.39 -0.01
N SER A 234 9.01 -2.90 0.80
CA SER A 234 8.68 -4.32 0.81
C SER A 234 8.16 -4.79 -0.56
N LEU A 235 7.16 -4.08 -1.12
CA LEU A 235 6.59 -4.41 -2.42
C LEU A 235 7.64 -4.39 -3.55
N VAL A 236 8.59 -3.46 -3.53
CA VAL A 236 9.67 -3.42 -4.52
C VAL A 236 10.66 -4.56 -4.31
N ASN A 237 10.96 -4.92 -3.06
CA ASN A 237 11.89 -6.02 -2.76
C ASN A 237 11.39 -7.40 -3.20
N ILE A 238 10.07 -7.60 -3.30
CA ILE A 238 9.45 -8.80 -3.89
C ILE A 238 10.00 -9.09 -5.30
N CYS A 239 10.36 -8.06 -6.07
CA CYS A 239 10.93 -8.24 -7.41
C CYS A 239 12.26 -9.00 -7.42
N ARG A 240 12.95 -9.11 -6.28
CA ARG A 240 14.19 -9.88 -6.16
C ARG A 240 13.94 -11.39 -6.13
N THR A 241 12.76 -11.82 -5.69
CA THR A 241 12.42 -13.25 -5.55
C THR A 241 11.38 -13.71 -6.57
N HIS A 242 10.69 -12.78 -7.22
CA HIS A 242 9.71 -13.02 -8.28
C HIS A 242 10.23 -12.52 -9.63
N ASP A 243 10.25 -13.40 -10.63
CA ASP A 243 10.73 -13.17 -12.00
C ASP A 243 9.61 -12.75 -12.99
N LYS A 244 8.36 -12.72 -12.53
CA LYS A 244 7.20 -12.38 -13.35
C LYS A 244 7.33 -10.95 -13.91
N VAL A 245 7.36 -10.83 -15.24
CA VAL A 245 7.43 -9.55 -15.98
C VAL A 245 6.38 -8.54 -15.49
N ASN A 246 5.16 -8.98 -15.20
CA ASN A 246 4.09 -8.09 -14.72
C ASN A 246 4.39 -7.49 -13.33
N VAL A 247 5.04 -8.24 -12.45
CA VAL A 247 5.44 -7.78 -11.11
C VAL A 247 6.49 -6.68 -11.25
N HIS A 248 7.51 -6.91 -12.08
CA HIS A 248 8.55 -5.91 -12.37
C HIS A 248 7.98 -4.65 -13.04
N ALA A 249 7.09 -4.81 -14.03
CA ALA A 249 6.44 -3.69 -14.70
C ALA A 249 5.60 -2.84 -13.74
N MET A 250 4.87 -3.49 -12.81
CA MET A 250 4.12 -2.81 -11.76
C MET A 250 5.03 -2.05 -10.79
N ALA A 251 6.14 -2.67 -10.33
CA ALA A 251 7.10 -2.00 -9.46
C ALA A 251 7.70 -0.74 -10.10
N ILE A 252 8.04 -0.78 -11.39
CA ILE A 252 8.52 0.40 -12.13
C ILE A 252 7.44 1.48 -12.22
N LYS A 253 6.21 1.10 -12.59
CA LYS A 253 5.07 2.02 -12.79
C LYS A 253 4.67 2.70 -11.49
N TYR A 254 4.36 1.92 -10.45
CA TYR A 254 3.88 2.43 -9.17
C TYR A 254 5.01 3.05 -8.35
N GLY A 255 6.23 2.49 -8.42
CA GLY A 255 7.40 3.08 -7.79
C GLY A 255 7.71 4.49 -8.30
N GLY A 256 7.66 4.70 -9.63
CA GLY A 256 7.81 6.04 -10.21
C GLY A 256 6.74 7.03 -9.73
N LYS A 257 5.47 6.62 -9.80
CA LYS A 257 4.34 7.44 -9.31
C LYS A 257 4.44 7.76 -7.83
N PHE A 258 4.86 6.79 -7.01
CA PHE A 258 5.04 6.98 -5.58
C PHE A 258 6.11 8.03 -5.32
N VAL A 259 7.27 7.94 -5.98
CA VAL A 259 8.35 8.92 -5.84
C VAL A 259 7.87 10.32 -6.24
N ASP A 260 7.10 10.46 -7.33
CA ASP A 260 6.50 11.73 -7.73
C ASP A 260 5.56 12.31 -6.67
N SER A 261 4.73 11.47 -6.03
CA SER A 261 3.86 11.90 -4.94
C SER A 261 4.63 12.25 -3.68
N PHE A 262 5.64 11.45 -3.34
CA PHE A 262 6.50 11.66 -2.19
C PHE A 262 7.28 12.98 -2.29
N LEU A 263 7.76 13.34 -3.49
CA LEU A 263 8.42 14.61 -3.77
C LEU A 263 7.58 15.84 -3.38
N LYS A 264 6.26 15.72 -3.30
CA LYS A 264 5.36 16.81 -2.86
C LYS A 264 5.36 17.01 -1.35
N VAL A 265 5.79 16.01 -0.58
CA VAL A 265 5.95 16.09 0.89
C VAL A 265 7.28 16.75 1.27
N PHE A 266 8.18 16.96 0.31
CA PHE A 266 9.56 17.35 0.60
C PHE A 266 9.70 18.69 1.33
N ASP A 267 8.87 19.68 0.99
CA ASP A 267 8.86 20.97 1.68
C ASP A 267 8.43 20.83 3.15
N PHE A 268 7.53 19.89 3.46
CA PHE A 268 7.14 19.55 4.83
C PHE A 268 8.28 18.87 5.58
N LEU A 269 8.97 17.91 4.95
CA LEU A 269 10.15 17.29 5.55
C LEU A 269 11.24 18.32 5.85
N GLN A 270 11.46 19.28 4.96
CA GLN A 270 12.42 20.36 5.15
C GLN A 270 12.04 21.26 6.33
N ALA A 271 10.77 21.66 6.43
CA ALA A 271 10.28 22.51 7.52
C ALA A 271 10.45 21.87 8.91
N HIS A 272 10.33 20.55 9.00
CA HIS A 272 10.37 19.80 10.27
C HIS A 272 11.69 19.06 10.53
N PHE A 273 12.68 19.20 9.65
CA PHE A 273 13.94 18.45 9.75
C PHE A 273 14.71 18.77 11.04
N GLN A 274 14.72 20.02 11.51
CA GLN A 274 15.47 20.39 12.72
C GLN A 274 14.96 19.67 13.97
N THR A 275 13.65 19.41 14.04
CA THR A 275 13.00 18.79 15.19
C THR A 275 12.92 17.27 15.07
N HIS A 276 12.74 16.74 13.85
CA HIS A 276 12.51 15.31 13.59
C HIS A 276 13.56 14.72 12.63
N ASN A 277 14.83 15.13 12.75
CA ASN A 277 15.91 14.75 11.84
C ASN A 277 16.06 13.22 11.68
N GLU A 278 15.99 12.46 12.77
CA GLU A 278 16.14 11.01 12.77
C GLU A 278 15.07 10.32 11.91
N LEU A 279 13.80 10.69 12.12
CA LEU A 279 12.67 10.18 11.34
C LEU A 279 12.80 10.54 9.86
N VAL A 280 13.14 11.79 9.55
CA VAL A 280 13.28 12.25 8.15
C VAL A 280 14.45 11.55 7.45
N ILE A 281 15.59 11.39 8.12
CA ILE A 281 16.77 10.68 7.59
C ILE A 281 16.42 9.21 7.35
N GLN A 282 15.76 8.56 8.31
CA GLN A 282 15.37 7.15 8.18
C GLN A 282 14.42 6.96 6.99
N LEU A 283 13.43 7.83 6.85
CA LEU A 283 12.47 7.83 5.76
C LEU A 283 13.13 7.96 4.38
N VAL A 284 14.09 8.90 4.25
CA VAL A 284 14.86 9.09 3.02
C VAL A 284 15.74 7.87 2.72
N LYS A 285 16.39 7.29 3.74
CA LYS A 285 17.23 6.10 3.59
C LYS A 285 16.43 4.89 3.12
N GLU A 286 15.25 4.65 3.70
CA GLU A 286 14.40 3.53 3.26
C GLU A 286 13.91 3.72 1.83
N LEU A 287 13.42 4.91 1.46
CA LEU A 287 13.00 5.18 0.08
C LEU A 287 14.18 5.06 -0.91
N GLN A 288 15.41 5.41 -0.51
CA GLN A 288 16.61 5.18 -1.31
C GLN A 288 16.85 3.69 -1.61
N LYS A 289 16.54 2.78 -0.69
CA LYS A 289 16.67 1.32 -0.96
C LYS A 289 15.71 0.88 -2.07
N ALA A 290 14.45 1.33 -2.01
CA ALA A 290 13.46 1.03 -3.05
C ALA A 290 13.88 1.60 -4.41
N THR A 291 14.32 2.87 -4.45
CA THR A 291 14.72 3.51 -5.72
C THR A 291 15.92 2.86 -6.37
N ARG A 292 16.90 2.37 -5.59
CA ARG A 292 18.03 1.57 -6.11
C ARG A 292 17.55 0.26 -6.75
N THR A 293 16.66 -0.47 -6.08
CA THR A 293 16.08 -1.70 -6.65
C THR A 293 15.32 -1.40 -7.95
N ILE A 294 14.50 -0.35 -7.98
CA ILE A 294 13.77 0.07 -9.20
C ILE A 294 14.74 0.40 -10.35
N GLN A 295 15.87 1.06 -10.06
CA GLN A 295 16.90 1.34 -11.07
C GLN A 295 17.53 0.07 -11.66
N THR A 296 17.78 -0.95 -10.83
CA THR A 296 18.24 -2.26 -11.28
C THR A 296 17.18 -2.92 -12.18
N ILE A 297 15.91 -3.00 -11.74
CA ILE A 297 14.82 -3.58 -12.54
C ILE A 297 14.67 -2.84 -13.88
N CYS A 298 14.77 -1.51 -13.88
CA CYS A 298 14.73 -0.71 -15.12
C CYS A 298 15.88 -1.05 -16.08
N SER A 299 17.06 -1.38 -15.57
CA SER A 299 18.24 -1.70 -16.39
C SER A 299 18.09 -3.09 -17.02
N GLU A 300 17.64 -4.07 -16.24
CA GLU A 300 17.34 -5.43 -16.72
C GLU A 300 16.19 -5.43 -17.74
N ALA A 301 15.08 -4.75 -17.44
CA ALA A 301 13.94 -4.68 -18.35
C ALA A 301 14.29 -4.03 -19.70
N LYS A 302 15.22 -3.06 -19.71
CA LYS A 302 15.77 -2.45 -20.93
C LYS A 302 16.62 -3.44 -21.72
N GLY A 303 17.47 -4.23 -21.04
CA GLY A 303 18.28 -5.29 -21.66
C GLY A 303 17.43 -6.38 -22.31
N LEU A 304 16.36 -6.80 -21.62
CA LEU A 304 15.43 -7.84 -22.07
C LEU A 304 14.37 -7.36 -23.09
N LYS A 305 14.43 -6.09 -23.54
CA LYS A 305 13.47 -5.48 -24.48
C LYS A 305 12.00 -5.67 -24.08
N GLN A 306 11.69 -5.69 -22.79
CA GLN A 306 10.33 -5.90 -22.29
C GLN A 306 9.46 -4.66 -22.56
N VAL A 307 8.69 -4.68 -23.65
CA VAL A 307 7.92 -3.53 -24.16
C VAL A 307 6.96 -2.95 -23.10
N ALA A 308 6.29 -3.81 -22.33
CA ALA A 308 5.35 -3.41 -21.28
C ALA A 308 6.01 -2.51 -20.20
N SER A 309 7.26 -2.81 -19.84
CA SER A 309 8.06 -2.07 -18.85
C SER A 309 8.72 -0.84 -19.48
N THR A 310 9.18 -0.95 -20.73
CA THR A 310 10.05 0.04 -21.41
C THR A 310 9.42 1.43 -21.50
N SER A 311 8.09 1.51 -21.70
CA SER A 311 7.39 2.81 -21.80
C SER A 311 7.39 3.63 -20.51
N LYS A 312 7.55 3.00 -19.33
CA LYS A 312 7.49 3.66 -18.02
C LYS A 312 8.85 4.04 -17.46
N ILE A 313 9.92 3.42 -17.99
CA ILE A 313 11.29 3.63 -17.52
C ILE A 313 11.70 5.11 -17.56
N PRO A 314 11.48 5.88 -18.66
CA PRO A 314 11.96 7.27 -18.72
C PRO A 314 11.37 8.16 -17.63
N SER A 315 10.05 8.08 -17.40
CA SER A 315 9.39 8.85 -16.34
C SER A 315 9.89 8.42 -14.96
N THR A 316 9.99 7.12 -14.70
CA THR A 316 10.42 6.60 -13.40
C THR A 316 11.86 7.00 -13.08
N LYS A 317 12.78 6.94 -14.06
CA LYS A 317 14.17 7.39 -13.87
C LYS A 317 14.24 8.88 -13.55
N ARG A 318 13.49 9.72 -14.26
CA ARG A 318 13.39 11.16 -13.96
C ARG A 318 12.91 11.39 -12.52
N SER A 319 11.87 10.71 -12.07
CA SER A 319 11.35 10.86 -10.70
C SER A 319 12.41 10.51 -9.65
N ILE A 320 13.17 9.43 -9.86
CA ILE A 320 14.25 9.00 -8.96
C ILE A 320 15.41 10.01 -8.96
N GLU A 321 15.80 10.54 -10.13
CA GLU A 321 16.84 11.57 -10.23
C GLU A 321 16.43 12.86 -9.49
N CYS A 322 15.18 13.31 -9.67
CA CYS A 322 14.61 14.44 -8.93
C CYS A 322 14.64 14.21 -7.41
N PHE A 323 14.29 13.00 -6.96
CA PHE A 323 14.37 12.62 -5.56
C PHE A 323 15.80 12.72 -5.01
N LEU A 324 16.79 12.16 -5.71
CA LEU A 324 18.19 12.26 -5.30
C LEU A 324 18.66 13.71 -5.21
N PHE A 325 18.28 14.56 -6.17
CA PHE A 325 18.62 15.98 -6.13
C PHE A 325 17.99 16.71 -4.94
N ARG A 326 16.70 16.45 -4.66
CA ARG A 326 16.01 17.03 -3.52
C ARG A 326 16.62 16.60 -2.19
N VAL A 327 16.95 15.31 -2.03
CA VAL A 327 17.65 14.80 -0.85
C VAL A 327 18.99 15.51 -0.63
N LYS A 328 19.80 15.69 -1.68
CA LYS A 328 21.05 16.46 -1.58
C LYS A 328 20.81 17.88 -1.09
N ALA A 329 19.81 18.56 -1.66
CA ALA A 329 19.47 19.92 -1.27
C ALA A 329 19.07 19.99 0.21
N LEU A 330 18.18 19.10 0.68
CA LEU A 330 17.76 19.03 2.09
C LEU A 330 18.95 18.86 3.04
N LEU A 331 19.85 17.93 2.75
CA LEU A 331 20.98 17.67 3.63
C LEU A 331 21.97 18.84 3.64
N HIS A 332 22.19 19.48 2.49
CA HIS A 332 23.07 20.65 2.40
C HIS A 332 22.49 21.90 3.08
N THR A 333 21.17 22.11 3.04
CA THR A 333 20.53 23.26 3.69
C THR A 333 20.38 23.11 5.19
N THR A 334 20.43 21.87 5.70
CA THR A 334 20.09 21.58 7.09
C THR A 334 21.23 20.98 7.90
N SER A 335 22.37 20.66 7.27
CA SER A 335 23.57 20.23 7.97
C SER A 335 24.33 21.40 8.62
N ASN A 336 24.33 21.47 9.94
CA ASN A 336 25.41 22.14 10.70
C ASN A 336 26.68 21.27 10.73
N GLY A 337 27.11 20.72 9.58
CA GLY A 337 28.34 19.92 9.47
C GLY A 337 28.19 18.39 9.38
N CYS A 338 27.00 17.83 9.17
CA CYS A 338 26.88 16.40 8.81
C CYS A 338 27.32 16.15 7.36
N THR A 339 28.45 15.48 7.17
CA THR A 339 28.96 15.03 5.86
C THR A 339 28.07 13.91 5.29
N PHE A 340 27.22 14.25 4.32
CA PHE A 340 26.47 13.27 3.55
C PHE A 340 27.38 12.61 2.50
N TRP A 341 27.67 11.31 2.67
CA TRP A 341 28.39 10.52 1.68
C TRP A 341 27.40 9.76 0.77
N MET A 342 27.30 10.21 -0.48
CA MET A 342 26.50 9.54 -1.50
C MET A 342 27.38 8.58 -2.29
N GLY A 343 27.41 7.32 -1.88
CA GLY A 343 28.24 6.29 -2.52
C GLY A 343 27.91 6.12 -4.01
N ASN A 344 28.94 5.87 -4.81
CA ASN A 344 28.82 5.64 -6.25
C ASN A 344 27.95 4.41 -6.55
N LEU A 345 27.07 4.53 -7.55
CA LEU A 345 26.23 3.43 -8.00
C LEU A 345 27.05 2.51 -8.92
N LYS A 346 27.45 1.33 -8.43
CA LYS A 346 27.95 0.24 -9.29
C LYS A 346 26.76 -0.40 -10.00
N HIS A 347 26.93 -0.76 -11.28
CA HIS A 347 25.89 -1.47 -12.03
C HIS A 347 25.82 -2.91 -11.48
N LYS A 348 24.67 -3.27 -10.91
CA LYS A 348 24.43 -4.58 -10.29
C LYS A 348 23.10 -5.16 -10.76
N ASP A 349 23.06 -6.47 -10.92
CA ASP A 349 21.82 -7.22 -11.16
C ASP A 349 21.00 -7.35 -9.85
N LEU A 350 19.79 -7.91 -9.94
CA LEU A 350 18.93 -8.16 -8.78
C LEU A 350 19.54 -9.13 -7.75
N MET A 351 20.52 -9.93 -8.15
CA MET A 351 21.27 -10.85 -7.29
C MET A 351 22.50 -10.18 -6.63
N GLY A 352 22.77 -8.91 -6.95
CA GLY A 352 23.85 -8.12 -6.39
C GLY A 352 25.21 -8.31 -7.08
N GLN A 353 25.27 -9.06 -8.18
CA GLN A 353 26.48 -9.27 -8.98
C GLN A 353 26.77 -8.04 -9.82
N VAL A 354 28.06 -7.66 -9.91
CA VAL A 354 28.48 -6.50 -10.72
C VAL A 354 28.36 -6.88 -12.19
N VAL A 355 27.57 -6.12 -12.93
CA VAL A 355 27.36 -6.29 -14.37
C VAL A 355 28.07 -5.16 -15.12
N SER A 356 28.67 -5.49 -16.27
CA SER A 356 29.29 -4.47 -17.11
C SER A 356 28.24 -3.46 -17.58
N SER A 357 28.51 -2.18 -17.37
CA SER A 357 27.66 -1.07 -17.84
C SER A 357 27.60 -0.97 -19.37
N GLN A 358 28.36 -1.79 -20.10
CA GLN A 358 28.50 -1.75 -21.56
C GLN A 358 28.28 -3.10 -22.27
N ALA A 359 28.01 -4.20 -21.55
CA ALA A 359 27.87 -5.52 -22.20
C ALA A 359 26.41 -5.78 -22.61
N TYR A 360 26.11 -5.54 -23.88
CA TYR A 360 25.02 -6.23 -24.55
C TYR A 360 25.45 -7.67 -24.75
N VAL A 361 24.81 -8.63 -24.07
CA VAL A 361 24.92 -10.03 -24.47
C VAL A 361 24.04 -10.20 -25.69
N ASP A 362 24.63 -10.01 -26.87
CA ASP A 362 24.06 -10.53 -28.10
C ASP A 362 24.39 -12.03 -28.10
N GLU A 363 23.39 -12.91 -27.98
CA GLU A 363 23.55 -14.37 -27.88
C GLU A 363 24.08 -15.03 -29.17
N GLN A 364 24.87 -14.32 -30.00
CA GLN A 364 25.42 -14.81 -31.27
C GLN A 364 26.93 -14.60 -31.46
N ALA A 365 27.70 -14.30 -30.42
CA ALA A 365 29.16 -14.22 -30.53
C ALA A 365 29.88 -15.29 -29.71
N GLU A 366 30.54 -16.21 -30.42
CA GLU A 366 31.51 -17.21 -29.93
C GLU A 366 32.58 -16.61 -29.00
N PRO A 367 33.16 -17.39 -28.06
CA PRO A 367 33.99 -16.86 -27.00
C PRO A 367 35.39 -16.48 -27.50
N ALA A 368 35.70 -15.18 -27.48
CA ALA A 368 37.07 -14.70 -27.59
C ALA A 368 37.67 -14.55 -26.18
N ASN A 369 38.67 -15.40 -25.88
CA ASN A 369 39.53 -15.29 -24.71
C ASN A 369 40.15 -13.89 -24.61
N VAL A 370 39.96 -13.20 -23.49
CA VAL A 370 40.87 -12.13 -23.06
C VAL A 370 41.12 -12.28 -21.56
N ASP A 371 42.33 -12.71 -21.27
CA ASP A 371 43.02 -12.70 -19.99
C ASP A 371 43.39 -11.26 -19.59
N GLY A 372 43.43 -10.95 -18.30
CA GLY A 372 44.14 -9.76 -17.79
C GLY A 372 43.37 -8.80 -16.89
N ASP A 373 43.66 -8.93 -15.59
CA ASP A 373 43.83 -7.87 -14.58
C ASP A 373 42.62 -7.44 -13.72
N LEU A 374 42.52 -8.08 -12.55
CA LEU A 374 41.75 -7.68 -11.38
C LEU A 374 42.62 -6.75 -10.51
N ALA A 375 42.32 -5.45 -10.49
CA ALA A 375 42.84 -4.55 -9.47
C ALA A 375 41.81 -4.37 -8.35
N GLU A 376 42.05 -5.08 -7.24
CA GLU A 376 41.49 -4.79 -5.92
C GLU A 376 41.99 -3.43 -5.43
N VAL A 377 41.11 -2.60 -4.88
CA VAL A 377 41.51 -1.47 -4.03
C VAL A 377 40.60 -1.47 -2.80
N GLU A 378 41.17 -1.93 -1.69
CA GLU A 378 40.76 -1.63 -0.32
C GLU A 378 40.90 -0.13 -0.06
N ASP A 379 39.94 0.48 0.63
CA ASP A 379 40.10 1.84 1.17
C ASP A 379 39.89 1.81 2.69
N SER A 380 41.01 1.93 3.39
CA SER A 380 41.15 2.01 4.84
C SER A 380 40.96 3.45 5.32
N ALA A 381 40.06 3.65 6.27
CA ALA A 381 39.79 4.92 6.93
C ALA A 381 40.94 5.40 7.83
N GLN A 382 41.19 6.73 7.86
CA GLN A 382 41.65 7.43 9.06
C GLN A 382 41.33 8.95 9.00
N PRO A 383 40.87 9.59 10.12
CA PRO A 383 40.60 11.02 10.18
C PRO A 383 41.82 11.82 10.67
N ALA A 384 42.02 13.02 10.11
CA ALA A 384 43.10 13.94 10.51
C ALA A 384 42.69 14.78 11.73
N SER A 385 43.53 14.79 12.77
CA SER A 385 43.48 15.68 13.93
C SER A 385 44.11 17.04 13.62
N ALA A 386 43.45 18.12 14.03
CA ALA A 386 44.01 19.47 14.00
C ALA A 386 45.01 19.66 15.17
N ALA A 387 46.24 20.07 14.85
CA ALA A 387 47.21 20.61 15.80
C ALA A 387 47.39 22.11 15.51
N GLY A 388 47.30 22.93 16.55
CA GLY A 388 47.54 24.36 16.48
C GLY A 388 49.03 24.68 16.44
N GLU A 389 49.36 25.81 15.84
CA GLU A 389 50.69 26.42 15.92
C GLU A 389 50.56 27.85 16.44
N HIS A 390 51.30 28.09 17.52
CA HIS A 390 51.69 29.38 18.08
C HIS A 390 52.65 30.08 17.11
N GLU A 391 52.43 31.37 16.83
CA GLU A 391 53.46 32.27 16.31
C GLU A 391 54.05 33.08 17.47
N ASP A 392 55.36 32.96 17.67
CA ASP A 392 56.23 33.91 18.37
C ASP A 392 57.21 34.49 17.35
N GLY A 393 57.42 35.80 17.36
CA GLY A 393 58.41 36.47 16.53
C GLY A 393 58.61 37.95 16.88
N GLU A 394 59.66 38.19 17.67
CA GLU A 394 60.38 39.44 18.00
C GLU A 394 59.78 40.48 18.97
#